data_AF-A0A4Q4UT91-F1
#
_entry.id   AF-A0A4Q4UT91-F1
#
_cell.length_a   1.000
_cell.length_b   1.000
_cell.length_c   1.000
_cell.angle_alpha   90.00
_cell.angle_beta   90.00
_cell.angle_gamma   90.00
#
_symmetry.space_group_name_H-M   'P 1'
#
loop_
_entity.id
_entity.type
_entity.pdbx_description
1 polymer ?
#
loop_
_entity_poly.entity_id
_entity_poly.type
_entity_poly.pdbx_seq_one_letter_code
_entity_poly.pdbx_strand_id
1 'polypeptide(L)'
;MGLYTELPGEFDTVDVIIAGGGTAGCIVAARLADAGPNGVGSPAVDYPVLFLSHLLPGAKTALAYKSKESEGLADRKVAVRSGGVSGGGSAMNMMMYSRAQRSGFDSWQNTWLVG
;
A
#
# COMPACT_ATOMS: atom_id res chain seq x y z
N MET A 1 -6.06 9.03 14.29
CA MET A 1 -6.52 9.99 13.25
C MET A 1 -7.75 9.38 12.60
N GLY A 2 -8.89 10.08 12.62
CA GLY A 2 -10.14 9.54 12.10
C GLY A 2 -10.11 9.37 10.58
N LEU A 3 -10.80 8.35 10.05
CA LEU A 3 -11.09 8.27 8.63
C LEU A 3 -12.25 9.23 8.35
N TYR A 4 -11.99 10.32 7.62
CA TYR A 4 -13.00 11.27 7.19
C TYR A 4 -13.49 10.86 5.79
N THR A 5 -14.81 10.71 5.63
CA THR A 5 -15.46 10.44 4.33
C THR A 5 -15.89 11.72 3.63
N GLU A 6 -15.91 12.82 4.35
CA GLU A 6 -16.17 14.17 3.85
C GLU A 6 -15.08 15.09 4.38
N LEU A 7 -14.68 16.08 3.59
CA LEU A 7 -13.73 17.10 4.04
C LEU A 7 -14.37 17.88 5.20
N PRO A 8 -13.66 18.09 6.32
CA PRO A 8 -14.16 18.96 7.38
C PRO A 8 -14.47 20.34 6.80
N GLY A 9 -15.63 20.92 7.14
CA GLY A 9 -16.06 22.22 6.62
C GLY A 9 -15.18 23.42 7.02
N GLU A 10 -14.09 23.18 7.74
CA GLU A 10 -13.02 24.15 8.01
C GLU A 10 -12.07 24.32 6.80
N PHE A 11 -12.04 23.35 5.88
CA PHE A 11 -11.12 23.34 4.74
C PHE A 11 -11.87 23.45 3.41
N ASP A 12 -11.84 24.63 2.80
CA ASP A 12 -12.33 24.85 1.42
C ASP A 12 -11.25 24.58 0.36
N THR A 13 -9.97 24.63 0.75
CA THR A 13 -8.81 24.44 -0.13
C THR A 13 -7.66 23.76 0.60
N VAL A 14 -6.82 23.03 -0.14
CA VAL A 14 -5.57 22.41 0.37
C VAL A 14 -4.43 22.64 -0.62
N ASP A 15 -3.19 22.72 -0.13
CA ASP A 15 -2.00 22.89 -0.98
C ASP A 15 -1.62 21.61 -1.74
N VAL A 16 -1.78 20.45 -1.09
CA VAL A 16 -1.37 19.15 -1.63
C VAL A 16 -2.43 18.09 -1.32
N ILE A 17 -2.82 17.33 -2.34
CA ILE A 17 -3.68 16.15 -2.20
C ILE A 17 -2.84 14.90 -2.42
N ILE A 18 -2.85 14.00 -1.43
CA ILE A 18 -2.21 12.69 -1.53
C ILE A 18 -3.31 11.64 -1.76
N ALA A 19 -3.37 11.11 -2.98
CA ALA A 19 -4.32 10.07 -3.34
C ALA A 19 -3.83 8.69 -2.89
N GLY A 20 -4.16 8.32 -1.65
CA GLY A 20 -3.96 6.97 -1.11
C GLY A 20 -3.03 6.92 0.11
N GLY A 21 -3.54 6.40 1.22
CA GLY A 21 -2.80 6.19 2.46
C GLY A 21 -2.00 4.89 2.50
N GLY A 22 -1.28 4.58 1.42
CA GLY A 22 -0.40 3.41 1.33
C GLY A 22 1.03 3.70 1.79
N THR A 23 1.94 2.73 1.66
CA THR A 23 3.34 2.86 2.12
C THR A 23 4.05 4.12 1.61
N ALA A 24 3.93 4.46 0.33
CA ALA A 24 4.52 5.69 -0.21
C ALA A 24 3.76 6.95 0.24
N GLY A 25 2.43 6.93 0.14
CA GLY A 25 1.57 8.08 0.46
C GLY A 25 1.69 8.52 1.92
N CYS A 26 1.71 7.58 2.86
CA CYS A 26 1.91 7.86 4.29
C CYS A 26 3.28 8.51 4.57
N ILE A 27 4.35 8.09 3.88
CA ILE A 27 5.68 8.69 4.07
C ILE A 27 5.71 10.12 3.51
N VAL A 28 5.12 10.36 2.34
CA VAL A 28 5.01 11.72 1.77
C VAL A 28 4.19 12.63 2.69
N ALA A 29 3.03 12.15 3.15
CA ALA A 29 2.17 12.89 4.08
C ALA A 29 2.89 13.23 5.38
N ALA A 30 3.57 12.26 5.98
CA ALA A 30 4.33 12.45 7.21
C ALA A 30 5.46 13.47 7.05
N ARG A 31 6.15 13.47 5.91
CA ARG A 31 7.20 14.45 5.60
C ARG A 31 6.66 15.86 5.40
N LEU A 32 5.51 16.00 4.72
CA LEU A 32 4.89 17.30 4.51
C LEU A 32 4.28 17.88 5.80
N ALA A 33 3.72 17.02 6.66
CA ALA A 33 3.08 17.42 7.90
C ALA A 33 4.02 17.48 9.12
N ASP A 34 5.32 17.18 8.94
CA ASP A 34 6.31 16.96 10.01
C ASP A 34 5.79 16.04 11.14
N ALA A 35 5.11 14.98 10.74
CA ALA A 35 4.40 14.07 11.63
C ALA A 35 5.18 12.75 11.82
N GLY A 36 5.16 12.23 13.04
CA GLY A 36 5.75 10.93 13.39
C GLY A 36 4.89 9.73 12.98
N PRO A 37 5.44 8.50 13.07
CA PRO A 37 4.69 7.28 12.78
C PRO A 37 3.56 7.07 13.80
N ASN A 38 2.37 6.72 13.30
CA ASN A 38 1.22 6.34 14.11
C ASN A 38 0.75 4.94 13.72
N GLY A 39 0.49 4.09 14.71
CA GLY A 39 -0.07 2.76 14.51
C GLY A 39 -1.52 2.81 14.00
N VAL A 40 -1.99 1.72 13.41
CA VAL A 40 -3.36 1.64 12.87
C VAL A 40 -4.38 1.34 13.98
N GLY A 41 -3.91 0.84 15.14
CA GLY A 41 -4.77 0.52 16.29
C GLY A 41 -5.55 -0.78 16.07
N SER A 42 -5.04 -1.67 15.22
CA SER A 42 -5.64 -2.94 14.87
C SER A 42 -4.66 -4.06 15.19
N PRO A 43 -5.01 -5.02 16.08
CA PRO A 43 -4.12 -6.14 16.41
C PRO A 43 -3.60 -6.91 15.18
N ALA A 44 -4.43 -7.07 14.15
CA ALA A 44 -4.04 -7.75 12.92
C ALA A 44 -2.90 -7.07 12.17
N VAL A 45 -2.76 -5.75 12.32
CA VAL A 45 -1.71 -4.92 11.68
C VAL A 45 -0.55 -4.67 12.63
N ASP A 46 -0.86 -4.33 13.89
CA ASP A 46 0.14 -3.91 14.87
C ASP A 46 0.97 -5.08 15.41
N TYR A 47 0.49 -6.33 15.27
CA TYR A 47 1.23 -7.55 15.64
C TYR A 47 1.73 -8.30 14.41
N PRO A 48 3.04 -8.24 14.06
CA PRO A 48 3.59 -8.83 12.84
C PRO A 48 3.34 -10.33 12.66
N VAL A 49 3.22 -11.09 13.76
CA VAL A 49 2.94 -12.53 13.73
C VAL A 49 1.61 -12.86 13.05
N LEU A 50 0.69 -11.89 13.00
CA LEU A 50 -0.64 -12.05 12.42
C LEU A 50 -0.72 -11.71 10.93
N PHE A 51 0.40 -11.48 10.22
CA PHE A 51 0.36 -11.05 8.82
C PHE A 51 -0.41 -12.01 7.89
N LEU A 52 -0.40 -13.32 8.17
CA LEU A 52 -1.17 -14.30 7.39
C LEU A 52 -2.69 -14.11 7.51
N SER A 53 -3.17 -13.45 8.58
CA SER A 53 -4.59 -13.16 8.77
C SER A 53 -5.17 -12.29 7.66
N HIS A 54 -4.35 -11.44 7.01
CA HIS A 54 -4.75 -10.61 5.88
C HIS A 54 -5.05 -11.41 4.60
N LEU A 55 -4.59 -12.66 4.54
CA LEU A 55 -4.78 -13.56 3.40
C LEU A 55 -6.02 -14.46 3.55
N LEU A 56 -6.60 -14.53 4.76
CA LEU A 56 -7.77 -15.35 5.03
C LEU A 56 -9.01 -14.82 4.28
N PRO A 57 -9.97 -15.70 3.94
CA PRO A 57 -11.26 -15.28 3.42
C PRO A 57 -11.96 -14.30 4.37
N GLY A 58 -12.50 -13.20 3.85
CA GLY A 58 -13.21 -12.19 4.65
C GLY A 58 -12.31 -11.17 5.36
N ALA A 59 -10.98 -11.22 5.18
CA ALA A 59 -10.08 -10.18 5.68
C ALA A 59 -10.45 -8.81 5.12
N LYS A 60 -10.72 -7.84 6.00
CA LYS A 60 -11.12 -6.46 5.62
C LYS A 60 -9.93 -5.55 5.29
N THR A 61 -8.71 -6.05 5.49
CA THR A 61 -7.44 -5.32 5.35
C THR A 61 -6.82 -5.46 3.97
N ALA A 62 -7.33 -6.37 3.13
CA ALA A 62 -6.81 -6.64 1.80
C ALA A 62 -7.92 -6.53 0.75
N LEU A 63 -7.63 -5.84 -0.35
CA LEU A 63 -8.42 -5.85 -1.57
C LEU A 63 -7.95 -7.03 -2.43
N ALA A 64 -8.87 -7.83 -2.93
CA ALA A 64 -8.56 -8.98 -3.77
C ALA A 64 -9.06 -8.77 -5.20
N TYR A 65 -8.14 -8.49 -6.13
CA TYR A 65 -8.42 -8.35 -7.54
C TYR A 65 -8.18 -9.68 -8.26
N LYS A 66 -9.12 -10.10 -9.12
CA LYS A 66 -8.94 -11.31 -9.93
C LYS A 66 -8.31 -10.92 -11.27
N SER A 67 -7.22 -11.58 -11.64
CA SER A 67 -6.63 -11.46 -12.96
C SER A 67 -7.54 -12.05 -14.03
N LYS A 68 -7.27 -11.70 -15.29
CA LYS A 68 -7.74 -12.49 -16.44
C LYS A 68 -7.06 -13.87 -16.44
N GLU A 69 -7.64 -14.79 -17.20
CA GLU A 69 -7.03 -16.10 -17.48
C GLU A 69 -5.75 -15.88 -18.29
N SER A 70 -4.77 -16.76 -18.09
CA SER A 70 -3.49 -16.69 -18.76
C SER A 70 -3.04 -18.10 -19.12
N GLU A 71 -2.75 -18.34 -20.39
CA GLU A 71 -2.25 -19.62 -20.90
C GLU A 71 -0.94 -20.02 -20.18
N GLY A 72 -0.08 -19.05 -19.88
CA GLY A 72 1.15 -19.25 -19.11
C GLY A 72 0.91 -19.71 -17.67
N LEU A 73 -0.33 -19.68 -17.20
CA LEU A 73 -0.77 -20.19 -15.91
C LEU A 73 -1.76 -21.35 -16.06
N ALA A 74 -1.82 -22.03 -17.21
CA ALA A 74 -2.80 -23.06 -17.52
C ALA A 74 -4.25 -22.54 -17.32
N ASP A 75 -4.53 -21.37 -17.88
CA ASP A 75 -5.83 -20.68 -17.88
C ASP A 75 -6.38 -20.33 -16.49
N ARG A 76 -5.51 -20.32 -15.46
CA ARG A 76 -5.91 -19.94 -14.11
C ARG A 76 -6.08 -18.42 -13.97
N LYS A 77 -7.07 -18.03 -13.17
CA LYS A 77 -7.21 -16.68 -12.62
C LYS A 77 -6.46 -16.59 -11.29
N VAL A 78 -5.58 -15.61 -11.16
CA VAL A 78 -4.82 -15.35 -9.92
C VAL A 78 -5.50 -14.25 -9.13
N ALA A 79 -5.63 -14.46 -7.82
CA ALA A 79 -6.03 -13.41 -6.91
C ALA A 79 -4.81 -12.55 -6.54
N VAL A 80 -4.79 -11.30 -7.00
CA VAL A 80 -3.78 -10.31 -6.66
C VAL A 80 -4.31 -9.50 -5.48
N ARG A 81 -3.61 -9.57 -4.35
CA ARG A 81 -3.98 -8.85 -3.13
C ARG A 81 -3.23 -7.54 -3.05
N SER A 82 -3.95 -6.48 -2.69
CA SER A 82 -3.40 -5.16 -2.40
C SER A 82 -3.90 -4.68 -1.03
N GLY A 83 -3.15 -3.80 -0.38
CA GLY A 83 -3.52 -3.27 0.93
C GLY A 83 -4.79 -2.42 0.83
N GLY A 84 -5.81 -2.77 1.61
CA GLY A 84 -7.09 -2.07 1.73
C GLY A 84 -7.26 -1.38 3.08
N VAL A 85 -6.16 -0.99 3.71
CA VAL A 85 -6.10 -0.41 5.06
C VAL A 85 -5.07 0.72 5.07
N SER A 86 -5.17 1.65 6.03
CA SER A 86 -4.12 2.67 6.27
C SER A 86 -2.75 2.00 6.42
N GLY A 87 -1.73 2.58 5.79
CA GLY A 87 -0.40 1.98 5.61
C GLY A 87 -0.29 1.07 4.37
N GLY A 88 -1.41 0.67 3.75
CA GLY A 88 -1.44 -0.13 2.54
C GLY A 88 -0.66 -1.44 2.66
N GLY A 89 0.29 -1.68 1.74
CA GLY A 89 1.08 -2.90 1.73
C GLY A 89 1.95 -3.09 2.97
N SER A 90 2.51 -2.03 3.55
CA SER A 90 3.34 -2.14 4.75
C SER A 90 2.57 -2.51 6.01
N ALA A 91 1.24 -2.37 6.01
CA ALA A 91 0.38 -2.82 7.11
C ALA A 91 0.05 -4.32 7.06
N MET A 92 0.34 -5.01 5.96
CA MET A 92 -0.02 -6.42 5.76
C MET A 92 1.13 -7.33 5.32
N ASN A 93 2.33 -6.77 5.11
CA ASN A 93 3.44 -7.51 4.54
C ASN A 93 4.13 -8.42 5.58
N MET A 94 5.14 -9.17 5.12
CA MET A 94 5.94 -10.07 5.96
C MET A 94 7.04 -9.35 6.75
N MET A 95 7.04 -8.02 6.79
CA MET A 95 8.09 -7.20 7.40
C MET A 95 9.51 -7.44 6.87
N MET A 96 9.64 -8.09 5.70
CA MET A 96 10.92 -8.32 5.06
C MET A 96 11.45 -7.02 4.45
N TYR A 97 12.64 -6.63 4.87
CA TYR A 97 13.35 -5.50 4.28
C TYR A 97 14.40 -6.00 3.28
N SER A 98 14.29 -5.54 2.04
CA SER A 98 15.27 -5.80 0.99
C SER A 98 15.40 -4.56 0.09
N ARG A 99 16.56 -4.44 -0.57
CA ARG A 99 16.79 -3.43 -1.60
C ARG A 99 17.18 -4.13 -2.90
N ALA A 100 16.81 -3.53 -4.02
CA ALA A 100 17.29 -3.96 -5.33
C ALA A 100 18.82 -3.81 -5.42
N GLN A 101 19.43 -4.62 -6.27
CA GLN A 101 20.83 -4.42 -6.67
C GLN A 101 20.95 -3.12 -7.48
N ARG A 102 22.15 -2.54 -7.50
CA ARG A 102 22.46 -1.31 -8.24
C ARG A 102 21.98 -1.36 -9.70
N SER A 103 22.25 -2.46 -10.39
CA SER A 103 21.82 -2.69 -11.78
C SER A 103 20.31 -2.54 -11.98
N GLY A 104 19.51 -2.90 -10.97
CA GLY A 104 18.06 -2.70 -10.98
C GLY A 104 17.68 -1.22 -11.05
N PHE A 105 18.38 -0.35 -10.30
CA PHE A 105 18.14 1.10 -10.36
C PHE A 105 18.69 1.72 -11.64
N ASP A 106 19.90 1.32 -12.07
CA ASP A 106 20.52 1.83 -13.30
C ASP A 106 19.65 1.51 -14.53
N SER A 107 18.94 0.36 -14.53
CA SER A 107 18.02 -0.01 -15.62
C SER A 107 16.82 0.93 -15.78
N TRP A 108 16.41 1.66 -14.73
CA TRP A 108 15.32 2.63 -14.85
C TRP A 108 15.70 3.75 -15.81
N GLN A 109 16.91 4.30 -15.72
CA GLN A 109 17.36 5.35 -16.65
C GLN A 109 17.33 4.90 -18.12
N ASN A 110 17.62 3.62 -18.38
CA ASN A 110 17.67 3.07 -19.72
C ASN A 110 16.30 2.69 -20.30
N THR A 111 15.27 2.54 -19.46
CA THR A 111 13.93 2.10 -19.89
C THR A 111 12.96 3.29 -20.08
N TRP A 112 13.22 4.43 -19.43
CA TRP A 112 12.31 5.59 -19.44
C TRP A 112 12.65 6.70 -20.46
N LEU A 113 13.74 6.57 -21.23
CA LEU A 113 14.18 7.58 -22.22
C LEU A 113 13.81 7.26 -23.69
N VAL A 114 12.87 6.32 -23.92
CA VAL A 114 12.26 6.11 -25.24
C VAL A 114 10.88 6.76 -25.23
N GLY A 115 10.87 8.07 -25.49
CA GLY A 115 9.69 8.92 -25.66
C GLY A 115 10.07 10.19 -26.37
#